data_AF-A0A6P0CI45-F1
#
_entry.id   AF-A0A6P0CI45-F1
#
_cell.length_a   1.000
_cell.length_b   1.000
_cell.length_c   1.000
_cell.angle_alpha   90.00
_cell.angle_beta   90.00
_cell.angle_gamma   90.00
#
_symmetry.space_group_name_H-M   'P 1'
#
loop_
_entity.id
_entity.type
_entity.pdbx_description
1 polymer ?
#
loop_
_entity_poly.entity_id
_entity_poly.type
_entity_poly.pdbx_seq_one_letter_code
_entity_poly.pdbx_strand_id
1 'polypeptide(L)'
;MSKKTETETQSPTEAPMAAVTQLQEAGFANMMGMGTAWVEAIGEMSAEMVSFVADRIKEDVKTQHEILNCKNVAELQHVQAQFFQKAIDQYQAETGKLVEMTNKAFTPKSDDNS
;
A
#
# COMPACT_ATOMS: atom_id res chain seq x y z
N MET A 1 5.81 -67.30 -4.06
CA MET A 1 4.38 -66.89 -4.07
C MET A 1 4.08 -66.33 -2.69
N SER A 2 3.61 -65.10 -2.42
CA SER A 2 3.19 -63.97 -3.25
C SER A 2 3.19 -62.71 -2.36
N LYS A 3 3.50 -61.56 -2.97
CA LYS A 3 3.50 -60.20 -2.41
C LYS A 3 2.05 -59.72 -2.17
N LYS A 4 1.79 -59.04 -1.04
CA LYS A 4 0.68 -58.08 -0.89
C LYS A 4 0.99 -57.25 0.37
N THR A 5 1.78 -56.18 0.27
CA THR A 5 1.29 -54.81 0.10
C THR A 5 -0.12 -54.66 0.70
N GLU A 6 -0.16 -54.38 2.00
CA GLU A 6 -1.31 -53.76 2.63
C GLU A 6 -1.41 -52.35 2.04
N THR A 7 -2.18 -52.23 0.97
CA THR A 7 -2.72 -50.95 0.55
C THR A 7 -3.76 -50.59 1.59
N GLU A 8 -3.41 -49.67 2.50
CA GLU A 8 -4.38 -48.92 3.29
C GLU A 8 -5.47 -48.46 2.32
N THR A 9 -6.63 -49.08 2.44
CA THR A 9 -7.83 -48.69 1.72
C THR A 9 -8.30 -47.43 2.40
N GLN A 10 -7.73 -46.28 2.02
CA GLN A 10 -8.34 -44.99 2.30
C GLN A 10 -9.77 -45.07 1.75
N SER A 11 -10.73 -44.89 2.66
CA SER A 11 -12.14 -44.91 2.30
C SER A 11 -12.37 -43.86 1.21
N PRO A 12 -13.10 -44.15 0.12
CA PRO A 12 -13.32 -43.20 -0.99
C PRO A 12 -13.94 -41.86 -0.55
N THR A 13 -14.46 -41.81 0.68
CA THR A 13 -15.09 -40.65 1.31
C THR A 13 -14.11 -39.76 2.09
N GLU A 14 -12.92 -40.24 2.45
CA GLU A 14 -11.95 -39.49 3.27
C GLU A 14 -11.09 -38.52 2.45
N ALA A 15 -10.63 -38.93 1.28
CA ALA A 15 -9.82 -38.09 0.39
C ALA A 15 -10.57 -36.83 -0.11
N PRO A 16 -11.87 -36.90 -0.50
CA PRO A 16 -12.64 -35.72 -0.87
C PRO A 16 -12.87 -34.77 0.32
N MET A 17 -13.11 -35.29 1.52
CA MET A 17 -13.32 -34.47 2.72
C MET A 17 -12.04 -33.77 3.17
N ALA A 18 -10.90 -34.47 3.14
CA ALA A 18 -9.60 -33.88 3.42
C ALA A 18 -9.24 -32.77 2.41
N ALA A 19 -9.53 -32.97 1.13
CA ALA A 19 -9.32 -31.96 0.09
C ALA A 19 -10.22 -30.72 0.32
N VAL A 20 -11.48 -30.90 0.72
CA VAL A 20 -12.39 -29.80 1.07
C VAL A 20 -11.92 -29.03 2.30
N THR A 21 -11.44 -29.73 3.34
CA THR A 21 -10.88 -29.09 4.54
C THR A 21 -9.63 -28.28 4.22
N GLN A 22 -8.71 -28.80 3.40
CA GLN A 22 -7.52 -28.05 2.98
C GLN A 22 -7.86 -26.81 2.14
N LEU A 23 -8.84 -26.91 1.24
CA LEU A 23 -9.36 -25.76 0.48
C LEU A 23 -9.98 -24.70 1.39
N GLN A 24 -10.71 -25.13 2.43
CA GLN A 24 -11.31 -24.22 3.40
C GLN A 24 -10.26 -23.55 4.29
N GLU A 25 -9.27 -24.28 4.77
CA GLU A 25 -8.15 -23.75 5.57
C GLU A 25 -7.29 -22.78 4.75
N ALA A 26 -6.96 -23.13 3.51
CA ALA A 26 -6.25 -22.25 2.59
C ALA A 26 -7.07 -20.99 2.26
N GLY A 27 -8.38 -21.13 2.05
CA GLY A 27 -9.29 -20.01 1.85
C GLY A 27 -9.35 -19.06 3.06
N PHE A 28 -9.41 -19.62 4.27
CA PHE A 28 -9.41 -18.84 5.51
C PHE A 28 -8.05 -18.17 5.78
N ALA A 29 -6.95 -18.88 5.57
CA ALA A 29 -5.60 -18.33 5.69
C ALA A 29 -5.36 -17.17 4.70
N ASN A 30 -5.80 -17.33 3.44
CA ASN A 30 -5.73 -16.28 2.43
C ASN A 30 -6.59 -15.06 2.80
N MET A 31 -7.79 -15.28 3.35
CA MET A 31 -8.66 -14.18 3.80
C MET A 31 -8.08 -13.42 5.00
N MET A 32 -7.51 -14.13 5.97
CA MET A 32 -6.86 -13.51 7.13
C MET A 32 -5.58 -12.76 6.74
N GLY A 33 -4.74 -13.33 5.86
CA GLY A 33 -3.53 -12.69 5.35
C GLY A 33 -3.82 -11.42 4.53
N MET A 34 -4.87 -11.45 3.70
CA MET A 34 -5.37 -10.27 3.00
C MET A 34 -5.88 -9.19 3.96
N GLY A 35 -6.54 -9.59 5.06
CA GLY A 35 -7.00 -8.68 6.09
C GLY A 35 -5.86 -7.92 6.78
N THR A 36 -4.78 -8.61 7.16
CA THR A 36 -3.61 -7.97 7.79
C THR A 36 -2.87 -7.05 6.82
N ALA A 37 -2.58 -7.51 5.60
CA ALA A 37 -1.90 -6.70 4.58
C ALA A 37 -2.70 -5.44 4.21
N TRP A 38 -4.03 -5.53 4.19
CA TRP A 38 -4.90 -4.38 3.95
C TRP A 38 -4.86 -3.36 5.11
N VAL A 39 -4.86 -3.82 6.36
CA VAL A 39 -4.72 -2.93 7.53
C VAL A 39 -3.37 -2.23 7.54
N GLU A 40 -2.28 -2.95 7.26
CA GLU A 40 -0.94 -2.37 7.14
C GLU A 40 -0.87 -1.32 6.03
N ALA A 41 -1.40 -1.64 4.84
CA ALA A 41 -1.43 -0.71 3.72
C ALA A 41 -2.22 0.57 4.01
N ILE A 42 -3.36 0.48 4.71
CA ILE A 42 -4.12 1.66 5.14
C ILE A 42 -3.32 2.47 6.16
N GLY A 43 -2.62 1.81 7.08
CA GLY A 43 -1.75 2.47 8.06
C GLY A 43 -0.64 3.28 7.37
N GLU A 44 0.05 2.66 6.41
CA GLU A 44 1.10 3.33 5.62
C GLU A 44 0.53 4.51 4.82
N MET A 45 -0.60 4.33 4.14
CA MET A 45 -1.25 5.39 3.37
C MET A 45 -1.69 6.56 4.24
N SER A 46 -2.19 6.29 5.44
CA SER A 46 -2.59 7.32 6.40
C SER A 46 -1.38 8.11 6.91
N ALA A 47 -0.27 7.43 7.20
CA ALA A 47 0.97 8.07 7.61
C ALA A 47 1.55 8.96 6.51
N GLU A 48 1.46 8.52 5.26
CA GLU A 48 1.89 9.30 4.10
C GLU A 48 1.06 10.57 3.94
N MET A 49 -0.27 10.45 3.97
CA MET A 49 -1.18 11.61 3.90
C MET A 49 -0.89 12.66 4.98
N VAL A 50 -0.62 12.22 6.22
CA VAL A 50 -0.24 13.14 7.30
C VAL A 50 1.09 13.83 7.02
N SER A 51 2.06 13.09 6.50
CA SER A 51 3.38 13.61 6.14
C SER A 51 3.28 14.65 5.02
N PHE A 52 2.50 14.35 3.98
CA PHE A 52 2.23 15.27 2.87
C PHE A 52 1.59 16.59 3.35
N VAL A 53 0.58 16.51 4.23
CA VAL A 53 -0.06 17.70 4.81
C VAL A 53 0.93 18.51 5.63
N ALA A 54 1.77 17.86 6.45
CA ALA A 54 2.80 18.54 7.24
C ALA A 54 3.80 19.29 6.34
N ASP A 55 4.25 18.66 5.25
CA ASP A 55 5.13 19.29 4.27
C ASP A 55 4.47 20.49 3.59
N ARG A 56 3.18 20.39 3.25
CA ARG A 56 2.43 21.50 2.65
C ARG A 56 2.29 22.68 3.61
N ILE A 57 2.01 22.44 4.88
CA ILE A 57 1.96 23.48 5.91
C ILE A 57 3.33 24.17 6.05
N LYS A 58 4.43 23.41 6.03
CA LYS A 58 5.78 23.97 6.11
C LYS A 58 6.08 24.92 4.96
N GLU A 59 5.70 24.53 3.75
CA GLU A 59 5.87 25.35 2.56
C GLU A 59 4.96 26.60 2.57
N ASP A 60 3.76 26.52 3.14
CA ASP A 60 2.88 27.69 3.33
C ASP A 60 3.52 28.70 4.30
N VAL A 61 4.07 28.23 5.43
CA VAL A 61 4.78 29.09 6.41
C VAL A 61 6.01 29.73 5.76
N LYS A 62 6.80 28.95 5.02
CA LYS A 62 7.96 29.46 4.29
C LYS A 62 7.55 30.57 3.31
N THR A 63 6.49 30.34 2.55
CA THR A 63 5.97 31.30 1.55
C THR A 63 5.51 32.60 2.22
N GLN A 64 4.80 32.52 3.34
CA GLN A 64 4.42 33.70 4.11
C GLN A 64 5.63 34.47 4.61
N HIS A 65 6.66 33.78 5.10
CA HIS A 65 7.90 34.41 5.52
C HIS A 65 8.59 35.13 4.34
N GLU A 66 8.63 34.52 3.15
CA GLU A 66 9.20 35.15 1.95
C GLU A 66 8.38 36.37 1.49
N ILE A 67 7.05 36.28 1.50
CA ILE A 67 6.15 37.40 1.16
C ILE A 67 6.40 38.60 2.09
N LEU A 68 6.54 38.38 3.41
CA LEU A 68 6.81 39.45 4.37
C LEU A 68 8.15 40.17 4.14
N ASN A 69 9.08 39.53 3.43
CA ASN A 69 10.39 40.10 3.10
C ASN A 69 10.44 40.72 1.68
N CYS A 70 9.37 40.62 0.89
CA CYS A 70 9.31 41.20 -0.45
C CYS A 70 9.31 42.74 -0.40
N LYS A 71 10.10 43.37 -1.25
CA LYS A 71 10.24 44.84 -1.33
C LYS A 71 9.38 45.47 -2.41
N ASN A 72 8.84 44.66 -3.31
CA ASN A 72 8.04 45.11 -4.44
C ASN A 72 7.10 44.00 -4.95
N VAL A 73 6.19 44.37 -5.85
CA VAL A 73 5.18 43.48 -6.41
C VAL A 73 5.79 42.39 -7.29
N ALA A 74 6.90 42.66 -7.99
CA ALA A 74 7.55 41.68 -8.86
C ALA A 74 8.15 40.51 -8.04
N GLU A 75 8.78 40.80 -6.90
CA GLU A 75 9.25 39.78 -5.95
C GLU A 75 8.10 38.94 -5.41
N LEU A 76 7.00 39.58 -5.03
CA LEU A 76 5.79 38.88 -4.55
C LEU A 76 5.20 37.97 -5.63
N GLN A 77 5.11 38.43 -6.88
CA GLN A 77 4.66 37.60 -8.01
C GLN A 77 5.56 36.39 -8.23
N HIS A 78 6.88 36.56 -8.11
CA HIS A 78 7.84 35.48 -8.23
C HIS A 78 7.64 34.41 -7.14
N VAL A 79 7.51 34.84 -5.87
CA VAL A 79 7.26 33.93 -4.73
C VAL A 79 5.94 33.17 -4.92
N GLN A 80 4.87 33.85 -5.35
CA GLN A 80 3.60 33.17 -5.62
C GLN A 80 3.71 32.16 -6.76
N ALA A 81 4.38 32.50 -7.87
CA ALA A 81 4.58 31.56 -8.97
C ALA A 81 5.36 30.31 -8.54
N GLN A 82 6.41 30.50 -7.73
CA GLN A 82 7.17 29.38 -7.17
C GLN A 82 6.33 28.52 -6.22
N PHE A 83 5.49 29.15 -5.39
CA PHE A 83 4.56 28.43 -4.52
C PHE A 83 3.59 27.54 -5.30
N PHE A 84 2.98 28.08 -6.37
CA PHE A 84 2.06 27.31 -7.21
C PHE A 84 2.76 26.16 -7.94
N GLN A 85 3.93 26.42 -8.55
CA GLN A 85 4.70 25.38 -9.21
C GLN A 85 5.02 24.24 -8.24
N LYS A 86 5.49 24.60 -7.04
CA LYS A 86 5.85 23.61 -6.02
C LYS A 86 4.65 22.81 -5.52
N ALA A 87 3.48 23.45 -5.37
CA ALA A 87 2.26 22.74 -5.04
C ALA A 87 1.90 21.71 -6.12
N ILE A 88 1.93 22.10 -7.39
CA ILE A 88 1.67 21.19 -8.53
C ILE A 88 2.62 20.00 -8.48
N ASP A 89 3.92 20.24 -8.36
CA ASP A 89 4.95 19.20 -8.36
C ASP A 89 4.73 18.20 -7.21
N GLN A 90 4.42 18.71 -6.01
CA GLN A 90 4.19 17.89 -4.83
C GLN A 90 2.89 17.08 -4.92
N TYR A 91 1.78 17.65 -5.38
CA TYR A 91 0.53 16.91 -5.57
C TYR A 91 0.67 15.81 -6.63
N GLN A 92 1.42 16.08 -7.71
CA GLN A 92 1.71 15.08 -8.73
C GLN A 92 2.54 13.93 -8.15
N ALA A 93 3.61 14.25 -7.42
CA ALA A 93 4.45 13.25 -6.79
C ALA A 93 3.69 12.40 -5.77
N GLU A 94 2.88 13.05 -4.92
CA GLU A 94 2.05 12.38 -3.90
C GLU A 94 1.02 11.45 -4.54
N THR A 95 0.36 11.90 -5.60
CA THR A 95 -0.59 11.07 -6.35
C THR A 95 0.09 9.82 -6.91
N GLY A 96 1.29 9.97 -7.49
CA GLY A 96 2.07 8.83 -7.99
C GLY A 96 2.42 7.84 -6.88
N LYS A 97 2.81 8.35 -5.71
CA LYS A 97 3.14 7.55 -4.53
C LYS A 97 1.93 6.77 -4.01
N LEU A 98 0.77 7.42 -3.88
CA LEU A 98 -0.47 6.77 -3.45
C LEU A 98 -0.91 5.66 -4.40
N VAL A 99 -0.75 5.85 -5.72
CA VAL A 99 -1.01 4.80 -6.73
C VAL A 99 -0.07 3.62 -6.54
N GLU A 100 1.23 3.87 -6.31
CA GLU A 100 2.21 2.81 -6.04
C GLU A 100 1.87 2.03 -4.76
N MET A 101 1.54 2.73 -3.68
CA MET A 101 1.14 2.12 -2.39
C MET A 101 -0.13 1.29 -2.55
N THR A 102 -1.12 1.80 -3.28
CA THR A 102 -2.35 1.06 -3.58
C THR A 102 -2.06 -0.21 -4.38
N ASN A 103 -1.23 -0.12 -5.43
CA ASN A 103 -0.86 -1.29 -6.21
C ASN A 103 -0.17 -2.35 -5.37
N LYS A 104 0.76 -1.96 -4.47
CA LYS A 104 1.43 -2.87 -3.53
C LYS A 104 0.45 -3.55 -2.57
N ALA A 105 -0.57 -2.81 -2.11
CA ALA A 105 -1.59 -3.35 -1.22
C ALA A 105 -2.46 -4.44 -1.87
N PHE A 106 -2.68 -4.34 -3.19
CA PHE A 106 -3.58 -5.24 -3.94
C PHE A 106 -2.86 -6.26 -4.81
N THR A 107 -1.53 -6.20 -4.94
CA THR A 107 -0.77 -7.27 -5.60
C THR A 107 -0.44 -8.34 -4.57
N PRO A 108 -0.86 -9.61 -4.79
CA PRO A 108 -0.45 -10.69 -3.91
C PRO A 108 1.08 -10.78 -3.94
N LYS A 109 1.70 -10.78 -2.76
CA LYS A 109 3.13 -11.02 -2.61
C LYS A 109 3.38 -12.42 -3.17
N SER A 110 4.00 -12.52 -4.35
CA SER A 110 4.46 -13.80 -4.87
C SER A 110 5.51 -14.31 -3.90
N ASP A 111 5.19 -15.37 -3.17
CA ASP A 111 6.10 -16.03 -2.25
C ASP A 111 7.34 -16.50 -3.03
N ASP A 112 8.43 -15.75 -2.87
CA ASP A 112 9.76 -16.15 -3.30
C ASP A 112 10.24 -17.20 -2.28
N ASN A 113 9.92 -18.46 -2.52
CA ASN A 113 10.53 -19.59 -1.81
C ASN A 113 11.00 -20.62 -2.84
N SER A 114 12.25 -20.47 -3.27
CA SER A 114 13.05 -21.49 -3.96
C SER A 114 13.67 -22.46 -2.95
#